data_AF-A0A6M8VYR1-F1
#
_entry.id   AF-A0A6M8VYR1-F1
#
_cell.length_a   1.000
_cell.length_b   1.000
_cell.length_c   1.000
_cell.angle_alpha   90.00
_cell.angle_beta   90.00
_cell.angle_gamma   90.00
#
_symmetry.space_group_name_H-M   'P 1'
#
loop_
_entity.id
_entity.type
_entity.pdbx_description
1 polymer ?
#
loop_
_entity_poly.entity_id
_entity_poly.type
_entity_poly.pdbx_seq_one_letter_code
_entity_poly.pdbx_strand_id
1 'polypeptide(L)'
;MFGYGQILVKWVVLVVASGIASASGAGSGPLLLADGTSVPHVRIAWTEGDGSRVEYSLDVPLTSTSDRTVLGRNLEVFVALGGSRLERGAGHPDGAIVRVGLFKTDRDLLFFEDIANGSSVEIELRNVRFNQDVTPDPETLLQRLRYRVDDVEACGLTIDQTEMFNLASDHDDMGGSILPSQARYSSLVIEHDTDGESGEPRQGVARSSVWVEDDGSVSMDLVLPYRLLRHKGDPWALEVPGTFFEPFHFDVEFQVLPREVAELEGVEMPARPSESDAAGTTESAQR
;
A
#
# COMPACT_ATOMS: atom_id res chain seq x y z
N MET A 1 -33.95 3.91 -39.58
CA MET A 1 -34.60 3.72 -38.27
C MET A 1 -34.15 2.35 -37.76
N PHE A 2 -32.97 2.27 -37.16
CA PHE A 2 -32.40 1.04 -36.60
C PHE A 2 -32.07 1.33 -35.14
N GLY A 3 -32.85 0.72 -34.25
CA GLY A 3 -32.65 0.82 -32.80
C GLY A 3 -31.63 -0.22 -32.37
N TYR A 4 -30.51 0.24 -31.80
CA TYR A 4 -29.61 -0.59 -31.02
C TYR A 4 -30.00 -0.45 -29.55
N GLY A 5 -30.65 -1.48 -29.01
CA GLY A 5 -30.84 -1.64 -27.58
C GLY A 5 -29.52 -2.07 -26.96
N GLN A 6 -28.97 -1.27 -26.05
CA GLN A 6 -27.87 -1.68 -25.20
C GLN A 6 -28.40 -2.58 -24.09
N ILE A 7 -27.95 -3.83 -24.08
CA ILE A 7 -28.14 -4.78 -22.99
C ILE A 7 -27.02 -4.53 -21.99
N LEU A 8 -27.38 -4.03 -20.81
CA LEU A 8 -26.50 -3.88 -19.67
C LEU A 8 -26.26 -5.27 -19.06
N VAL A 9 -25.11 -5.87 -19.34
CA VAL A 9 -24.67 -7.12 -18.67
C VAL A 9 -23.87 -6.72 -17.44
N LYS A 10 -24.50 -6.83 -16.25
CA LYS A 10 -23.80 -6.78 -14.97
C LYS A 10 -23.03 -8.10 -14.80
N TRP A 11 -21.70 -8.03 -14.75
CA TRP A 11 -20.87 -9.16 -14.33
C TRP A 11 -20.91 -9.25 -12.81
N VAL A 12 -21.48 -10.34 -12.29
CA VAL A 12 -21.28 -10.78 -10.91
C VAL A 12 -20.00 -11.59 -10.91
N VAL A 13 -18.96 -11.11 -10.23
CA VAL A 13 -17.73 -11.87 -10.01
C VAL A 13 -18.04 -12.95 -8.98
N LEU A 14 -17.99 -14.20 -9.42
CA LEU A 14 -18.11 -15.40 -8.59
C LEU A 14 -16.71 -15.94 -8.32
N VAL A 15 -16.18 -15.76 -7.10
CA VAL A 15 -14.96 -16.43 -6.65
C VAL A 15 -15.35 -17.80 -6.10
N VAL A 16 -15.10 -18.88 -6.86
CA VAL A 16 -15.27 -20.26 -6.35
C VAL A 16 -14.03 -21.11 -6.64
N ALA A 17 -13.40 -21.51 -5.53
CA ALA A 17 -12.71 -22.75 -5.22
C ALA A 17 -12.21 -23.64 -6.37
N SER A 18 -10.89 -23.85 -6.40
CA SER A 18 -10.30 -25.08 -6.95
C SER A 18 -9.83 -25.96 -5.79
N GLY A 19 -10.40 -27.15 -5.70
CA GLY A 19 -10.18 -28.11 -4.63
C GLY A 19 -8.83 -28.82 -4.72
N ILE A 20 -8.24 -29.06 -3.55
CA ILE A 20 -7.26 -30.12 -3.31
C ILE A 20 -7.76 -30.96 -2.14
N ALA A 21 -7.53 -32.26 -2.26
CA ALA A 21 -8.05 -33.34 -1.46
C ALA A 21 -7.78 -33.24 0.06
N SER A 22 -8.69 -33.85 0.81
CA SER A 22 -8.76 -33.91 2.26
C SER A 22 -7.46 -34.38 2.94
N ALA A 23 -6.87 -33.50 3.74
CA ALA A 23 -6.15 -33.88 4.95
C ALA A 23 -7.07 -33.61 6.15
N SER A 24 -7.37 -34.66 6.90
CA SER A 24 -8.24 -34.65 8.06
C SER A 24 -7.66 -33.86 9.23
N GLY A 25 -8.41 -32.88 9.76
CA GLY A 25 -8.31 -32.46 11.16
C GLY A 25 -7.81 -31.05 11.49
N ALA A 26 -7.81 -30.08 10.58
CA ALA A 26 -7.67 -28.67 10.93
C ALA A 26 -9.03 -27.99 10.75
N GLY A 27 -9.53 -27.31 11.80
CA GLY A 27 -10.82 -26.64 11.78
C GLY A 27 -10.86 -25.59 10.69
N SER A 28 -11.67 -25.79 9.65
CA SER A 28 -12.01 -24.72 8.70
C SER A 28 -12.85 -23.71 9.45
N GLY A 29 -12.21 -22.71 10.05
CA GLY A 29 -12.89 -21.50 10.50
C GLY A 29 -13.65 -20.85 9.34
N PRO A 30 -14.57 -19.91 9.65
CA PRO A 30 -15.22 -19.12 8.62
C PRO A 30 -14.18 -18.38 7.77
N LEU A 31 -14.31 -18.48 6.44
CA LEU A 31 -13.47 -17.78 5.49
C LEU A 31 -13.58 -16.27 5.72
N LEU A 32 -12.43 -15.59 5.86
CA LEU A 32 -12.38 -14.14 5.95
C LEU A 32 -12.70 -13.53 4.59
N LEU A 33 -13.79 -12.76 4.53
CA LEU A 33 -14.32 -12.17 3.30
C LEU A 33 -14.52 -10.66 3.48
N ALA A 34 -14.35 -9.92 2.39
CA ALA A 34 -14.70 -8.52 2.32
C ALA A 34 -16.21 -8.32 2.55
N ASP A 35 -16.57 -7.31 3.34
CA ASP A 35 -17.94 -6.84 3.41
C ASP A 35 -18.23 -5.87 2.25
N GLY A 36 -18.87 -6.41 1.21
CA GLY A 36 -19.24 -5.67 0.00
C GLY A 36 -20.34 -4.62 0.19
N THR A 37 -20.84 -4.39 1.40
CA THR A 37 -21.78 -3.29 1.68
C THR A 37 -21.09 -1.94 1.89
N SER A 38 -19.78 -1.96 2.10
CA SER A 38 -18.94 -0.77 2.26
C SER A 38 -18.05 -0.53 1.04
N VAL A 39 -17.76 0.73 0.76
CA VAL A 39 -16.80 1.13 -0.27
C VAL A 39 -15.62 1.82 0.44
N PRO A 40 -14.39 1.31 0.27
CA PRO A 40 -13.21 1.97 0.79
C PRO A 40 -13.06 3.40 0.27
N HIS A 41 -12.52 4.27 1.10
CA HIS A 41 -12.17 5.63 0.73
C HIS A 41 -10.66 5.77 0.64
N VAL A 42 -10.16 6.41 -0.42
CA VAL A 42 -8.74 6.68 -0.59
C VAL A 42 -8.52 8.18 -0.72
N ARG A 43 -7.55 8.71 0.02
CA ARG A 43 -7.04 10.09 -0.12
C ARG A 43 -5.54 10.05 -0.39
N ILE A 44 -5.07 10.89 -1.31
CA ILE A 44 -3.66 11.03 -1.66
C ILE A 44 -3.32 12.50 -1.71
N ALA A 45 -2.24 12.90 -1.04
CA ALA A 45 -1.83 14.30 -1.00
C ALA A 45 -0.30 14.47 -1.01
N TRP A 46 0.15 15.64 -1.45
CA TRP A 46 1.56 16.06 -1.38
C TRP A 46 1.65 17.59 -1.44
N THR A 47 2.85 18.11 -1.19
CA THR A 47 3.17 19.53 -1.33
C THR A 47 3.92 19.77 -2.64
N GLU A 48 3.50 20.77 -3.41
CA GLU A 48 4.14 21.23 -4.65
C GLU A 48 5.32 22.17 -4.37
N GLY A 49 6.17 22.40 -5.37
CA GLY A 49 7.40 23.18 -5.25
C GLY A 49 7.18 24.66 -4.91
N ASP A 50 5.98 25.20 -5.13
CA ASP A 50 5.57 26.55 -4.71
C ASP A 50 4.95 26.57 -3.29
N GLY A 51 4.80 25.41 -2.66
CA GLY A 51 4.23 25.22 -1.34
C GLY A 51 2.73 24.95 -1.31
N SER A 52 2.01 24.90 -2.44
CA SER A 52 0.60 24.46 -2.41
C SER A 52 0.47 22.99 -2.08
N ARG A 53 -0.66 22.64 -1.46
CA ARG A 53 -1.04 21.24 -1.20
C ARG A 53 -1.97 20.77 -2.30
N VAL A 54 -1.60 19.66 -2.93
CA VAL A 54 -2.48 18.91 -3.84
C VAL A 54 -3.09 17.77 -3.06
N GLU A 55 -4.40 17.55 -3.26
CA GLU A 55 -5.11 16.45 -2.66
C GLU A 55 -6.14 15.89 -3.64
N TYR A 56 -6.16 14.57 -3.74
CA TYR A 56 -7.20 13.82 -4.44
C TYR A 56 -7.83 12.82 -3.48
N SER A 57 -9.14 12.65 -3.59
CA SER A 57 -9.92 11.79 -2.70
C SER A 57 -11.11 11.20 -3.47
N LEU A 58 -11.31 9.89 -3.36
CA LEU A 58 -12.46 9.20 -3.94
C LEU A 58 -12.75 7.85 -3.26
N ASP A 59 -14.01 7.41 -3.39
CA ASP A 59 -14.43 6.08 -2.97
C ASP A 59 -14.05 5.05 -4.05
N VAL A 60 -13.21 4.08 -3.70
CA VAL A 60 -12.67 3.06 -4.60
C VAL A 60 -13.31 1.72 -4.25
N PRO A 61 -14.10 1.09 -5.14
CA PRO A 61 -14.60 -0.26 -4.88
C PRO A 61 -13.43 -1.24 -4.73
N LEU A 62 -13.66 -2.30 -3.96
CA LEU A 62 -12.74 -3.42 -3.86
C LEU A 62 -12.71 -4.19 -5.18
N THR A 63 -11.60 -4.14 -5.89
CA THR A 63 -11.46 -4.72 -7.24
C THR A 63 -10.14 -5.46 -7.43
N SER A 64 -9.91 -5.95 -8.65
CA SER A 64 -8.61 -6.49 -9.05
C SER A 64 -7.61 -5.37 -9.37
N THR A 65 -6.31 -5.67 -9.43
CA THR A 65 -5.27 -4.71 -9.82
C THR A 65 -5.40 -4.19 -11.26
N SER A 66 -6.22 -4.84 -12.09
CA SER A 66 -6.55 -4.39 -13.46
C SER A 66 -7.72 -3.40 -13.50
N ASP A 67 -8.57 -3.37 -12.47
CA ASP A 67 -9.77 -2.55 -12.43
C ASP A 67 -9.49 -1.26 -11.64
N ARG A 68 -8.84 -0.31 -12.30
CA ARG A 68 -8.32 0.93 -11.69
C ARG A 68 -9.24 2.11 -11.95
N THR A 69 -9.19 3.10 -11.07
CA THR A 69 -9.95 4.34 -11.17
C THR A 69 -9.00 5.52 -11.35
N VAL A 70 -9.28 6.41 -12.30
CA VAL A 70 -8.52 7.65 -12.46
C VAL A 70 -8.75 8.57 -11.25
N LEU A 71 -7.69 8.95 -10.57
CA LEU A 71 -7.70 9.79 -9.36
C LEU A 71 -7.18 11.21 -9.64
N GLY A 72 -6.20 11.35 -10.54
CA GLY A 72 -5.56 12.62 -10.87
C GLY A 72 -5.06 12.64 -12.31
N ARG A 73 -4.22 13.63 -12.64
CA ARG A 73 -3.74 13.85 -14.03
C ARG A 73 -2.96 12.66 -14.61
N ASN A 74 -2.08 12.05 -13.81
CA ASN A 74 -1.27 10.89 -14.21
C ASN A 74 -1.37 9.74 -13.18
N LEU A 75 -2.51 9.65 -12.48
CA LEU A 75 -2.68 8.76 -11.34
C LEU A 75 -3.95 7.94 -11.51
N GLU A 76 -3.78 6.62 -11.57
CA GLU A 76 -4.86 5.65 -11.35
C GLU A 76 -4.65 4.96 -10.01
N VAL A 77 -5.74 4.70 -9.30
CA VAL A 77 -5.75 4.04 -7.99
C VAL A 77 -6.57 2.76 -8.03
N PHE A 78 -6.20 1.78 -7.22
CA PHE A 78 -7.02 0.61 -6.92
C PHE A 78 -6.95 0.27 -5.43
N VAL A 79 -7.99 -0.39 -4.93
CA VAL A 79 -7.99 -1.05 -3.62
C VAL A 79 -8.37 -2.51 -3.84
N ALA A 80 -7.56 -3.43 -3.34
CA ALA A 80 -7.77 -4.86 -3.52
C ALA A 80 -7.74 -5.60 -2.17
N LEU A 81 -8.52 -6.68 -2.11
CA LEU A 81 -8.49 -7.67 -1.04
C LEU A 81 -8.15 -9.05 -1.62
N GLY A 82 -7.08 -9.64 -1.10
CA GLY A 82 -6.52 -10.88 -1.65
C GLY A 82 -5.44 -10.63 -2.70
N GLY A 83 -4.68 -11.69 -3.03
CA GLY A 83 -3.39 -11.54 -3.73
C GLY A 83 -2.24 -11.30 -2.73
N SER A 84 -1.09 -10.80 -3.23
CA SER A 84 0.20 -10.65 -2.51
C SER A 84 0.07 -10.11 -1.10
N ARG A 85 0.85 -10.43 -0.05
CA ARG A 85 2.20 -10.98 0.21
C ARG A 85 2.68 -12.14 -0.64
N LEU A 86 3.46 -11.74 -1.65
CA LEU A 86 3.95 -12.51 -2.82
C LEU A 86 3.12 -13.75 -3.09
N GLU A 87 1.89 -13.42 -3.45
CA GLU A 87 0.78 -14.26 -3.87
C GLU A 87 0.66 -15.56 -3.07
N ARG A 88 0.75 -15.34 -1.75
CA ARG A 88 0.29 -16.19 -0.65
C ARG A 88 1.11 -17.44 -0.38
N GLY A 89 2.40 -17.37 -0.67
CA GLY A 89 3.42 -18.22 -0.03
C GLY A 89 4.01 -17.64 1.27
N ALA A 90 3.70 -16.38 1.62
CA ALA A 90 4.22 -15.68 2.81
C ALA A 90 3.14 -15.07 3.72
N GLY A 91 1.86 -15.20 3.36
CA GLY A 91 0.75 -14.74 4.20
C GLY A 91 0.16 -15.86 5.05
N HIS A 92 -0.40 -15.52 6.22
CA HIS A 92 -1.18 -16.47 7.02
C HIS A 92 -2.35 -17.08 6.21
N PRO A 93 -2.58 -18.40 6.26
CA PRO A 93 -3.60 -19.09 5.46
C PRO A 93 -5.03 -18.60 5.72
N ASP A 94 -5.33 -18.21 6.96
CA ASP A 94 -6.66 -17.71 7.36
C ASP A 94 -6.80 -16.18 7.23
N GLY A 95 -5.76 -15.49 6.74
CA GLY A 95 -5.74 -14.04 6.63
C GLY A 95 -6.16 -13.47 5.27
N ALA A 96 -6.44 -12.17 5.27
CA ALA A 96 -6.60 -11.35 4.09
C ALA A 96 -5.37 -10.46 3.90
N ILE A 97 -5.09 -10.05 2.66
CA ILE A 97 -4.14 -8.97 2.41
C ILE A 97 -4.91 -7.79 1.85
N VAL A 98 -4.74 -6.63 2.48
CA VAL A 98 -5.29 -5.35 2.03
C VAL A 98 -4.23 -4.65 1.20
N ARG A 99 -4.61 -4.11 0.05
CA ARG A 99 -3.69 -3.43 -0.86
C ARG A 99 -4.30 -2.13 -1.37
N VAL A 100 -3.52 -1.06 -1.34
CA VAL A 100 -3.79 0.18 -2.09
C VAL A 100 -2.61 0.42 -3.02
N GLY A 101 -2.88 0.68 -4.28
CA GLY A 101 -1.81 0.91 -5.25
C GLY A 101 -2.14 1.94 -6.30
N LEU A 102 -1.06 2.46 -6.87
CA LEU A 102 -1.04 3.58 -7.79
C LEU A 102 -0.34 3.17 -9.08
N PHE A 103 -0.93 3.59 -10.20
CA PHE A 103 -0.37 3.43 -11.53
C PHE A 103 -0.24 4.77 -12.22
N LYS A 104 0.82 4.90 -13.02
CA LYS A 104 0.90 5.97 -14.01
C LYS A 104 -0.04 5.67 -15.17
N THR A 105 -0.88 6.64 -15.55
CA THR A 105 -1.68 6.57 -16.78
C THR A 105 -0.78 6.67 -18.01
N ASP A 106 0.16 7.61 -17.97
CA ASP A 106 1.26 7.82 -18.91
C ASP A 106 2.60 7.55 -18.20
N ARG A 107 3.30 6.52 -18.69
CA ARG A 107 4.53 6.02 -18.08
C ARG A 107 5.73 6.96 -18.29
N ASP A 108 5.63 7.91 -19.21
CA ASP A 108 6.70 8.86 -19.51
C ASP A 108 6.57 10.16 -18.68
N LEU A 109 5.48 10.31 -17.93
CA LEU A 109 5.24 11.44 -17.02
C LEU A 109 5.57 11.08 -15.56
N LEU A 110 5.75 12.10 -14.72
CA LEU A 110 5.94 11.92 -13.28
C LEU A 110 4.66 11.39 -12.61
N PHE A 111 4.81 10.66 -11.50
CA PHE A 111 3.67 10.25 -10.68
C PHE A 111 2.97 11.47 -10.08
N PHE A 112 3.73 12.38 -9.48
CA PHE A 112 3.24 13.60 -8.82
C PHE A 112 3.92 14.80 -9.47
N GLU A 113 3.15 15.49 -10.31
CA GLU A 113 3.61 16.71 -10.98
C GLU A 113 3.96 17.78 -9.94
N ASP A 114 5.03 18.53 -10.20
CA ASP A 114 5.50 19.65 -9.40
C ASP A 114 5.73 19.38 -7.90
N ILE A 115 5.80 18.11 -7.47
CA ILE A 115 6.08 17.77 -6.07
C ILE A 115 7.36 18.45 -5.57
N ALA A 116 7.32 18.99 -4.36
CA ALA A 116 8.46 19.73 -3.80
C ALA A 116 9.64 18.80 -3.50
N ASN A 117 10.85 19.35 -3.59
CA ASN A 117 12.03 18.62 -3.16
C ASN A 117 11.94 18.32 -1.65
N GLY A 118 12.17 17.06 -1.28
CA GLY A 118 12.02 16.58 0.10
C GLY A 118 10.57 16.40 0.57
N SER A 119 9.57 16.58 -0.29
CA SER A 119 8.17 16.30 0.05
C SER A 119 7.93 14.81 0.29
N SER A 120 6.84 14.53 0.99
CA SER A 120 6.26 13.21 1.12
C SER A 120 4.97 13.12 0.32
N VAL A 121 4.60 11.89 -0.02
CA VAL A 121 3.28 11.50 -0.50
C VAL A 121 2.53 10.94 0.70
N GLU A 122 1.38 11.49 1.00
CA GLU A 122 0.46 10.98 2.00
C GLU A 122 -0.57 10.08 1.32
N ILE A 123 -0.79 8.89 1.85
CA ILE A 123 -1.81 7.94 1.40
C ILE A 123 -2.65 7.56 2.60
N GLU A 124 -3.95 7.78 2.46
CA GLU A 124 -4.96 7.39 3.40
C GLU A 124 -5.85 6.32 2.78
N LEU A 125 -6.10 5.24 3.52
CA LEU A 125 -7.12 4.26 3.22
C LEU A 125 -8.07 4.16 4.41
N ARG A 126 -9.37 4.24 4.16
CA ARG A 126 -10.40 4.13 5.19
C ARG A 126 -11.48 3.14 4.77
N ASN A 127 -12.23 2.68 5.77
CA ASN A 127 -13.49 1.95 5.58
C ASN A 127 -13.34 0.60 4.85
N VAL A 128 -12.27 -0.14 5.10
CA VAL A 128 -12.14 -1.52 4.60
C VAL A 128 -12.79 -2.47 5.61
N ARG A 129 -13.93 -3.08 5.26
CA ARG A 129 -14.68 -3.97 6.17
C ARG A 129 -14.61 -5.44 5.79
N PHE A 130 -14.78 -6.27 6.81
CA PHE A 130 -14.80 -7.73 6.70
C PHE A 130 -16.09 -8.30 7.29
N ASN A 131 -16.40 -9.54 6.94
CA ASN A 131 -17.57 -10.28 7.43
C ASN A 131 -17.49 -10.71 8.91
N GLN A 132 -16.39 -10.40 9.59
CA GLN A 132 -16.11 -10.73 10.99
C GLN A 132 -15.06 -9.77 11.56
N ASP A 133 -14.90 -9.77 12.88
CA ASP A 133 -13.89 -8.97 13.57
C ASP A 133 -12.47 -9.39 13.14
N VAL A 134 -11.63 -8.38 12.94
CA VAL A 134 -10.27 -8.57 12.44
C VAL A 134 -9.25 -7.74 13.21
N THR A 135 -7.99 -8.12 13.08
CA THR A 135 -6.82 -7.38 13.57
C THR A 135 -5.83 -7.20 12.40
N PRO A 136 -5.45 -5.96 12.02
CA PRO A 136 -4.37 -5.73 11.08
C PRO A 136 -3.02 -6.05 11.74
N ASP A 137 -2.11 -6.65 10.96
CA ASP A 137 -0.74 -6.95 11.38
C ASP A 137 0.22 -5.91 10.76
N PRO A 138 0.62 -4.89 11.52
CA PRO A 138 1.45 -3.80 11.01
C PRO A 138 2.87 -4.25 10.63
N GLU A 139 3.41 -5.31 11.22
CA GLU A 139 4.76 -5.82 10.93
C GLU A 139 4.88 -6.36 9.50
N THR A 140 3.73 -6.74 8.92
CA THR A 140 3.64 -7.22 7.54
C THR A 140 3.50 -6.10 6.51
N LEU A 141 3.54 -4.84 6.95
CA LEU A 141 3.40 -3.70 6.06
C LEU A 141 4.61 -3.61 5.13
N LEU A 142 4.33 -3.57 3.83
CA LEU A 142 5.34 -3.44 2.79
C LEU A 142 4.84 -2.56 1.66
N GLN A 143 5.79 -1.93 0.97
CA GLN A 143 5.55 -1.24 -0.27
C GLN A 143 6.35 -1.92 -1.38
N ARG A 144 5.67 -2.33 -2.45
CA ARG A 144 6.29 -2.84 -3.66
C ARG A 144 6.33 -1.77 -4.73
N LEU A 145 7.49 -1.58 -5.36
CA LEU A 145 7.74 -0.68 -6.47
C LEU A 145 8.02 -1.50 -7.72
N ARG A 146 7.44 -1.13 -8.87
CA ARG A 146 7.72 -1.74 -10.18
C ARG A 146 8.23 -0.71 -11.18
N TYR A 147 9.36 -1.03 -11.79
CA TYR A 147 10.07 -0.20 -12.76
C TYR A 147 10.00 -0.81 -14.16
N ARG A 148 10.15 0.02 -15.19
CA ARG A 148 10.21 -0.48 -16.57
C ARG A 148 11.55 -1.18 -16.77
N VAL A 149 11.53 -2.25 -17.56
CA VAL A 149 12.75 -2.98 -17.95
C VAL A 149 13.74 -2.03 -18.61
N ASP A 150 13.28 -1.20 -19.55
CA ASP A 150 14.14 -0.26 -20.27
C ASP A 150 14.88 0.72 -19.33
N ASP A 151 14.20 1.21 -18.28
CA ASP A 151 14.80 2.15 -17.31
C ASP A 151 15.86 1.45 -16.45
N VAL A 152 15.57 0.23 -16.01
CA VAL A 152 16.48 -0.62 -15.24
C VAL A 152 17.72 -0.96 -16.06
N GLU A 153 17.54 -1.38 -17.32
CA GLU A 153 18.65 -1.68 -18.23
C GLU A 153 19.48 -0.45 -18.57
N ALA A 154 18.85 0.72 -18.76
CA ALA A 154 19.55 1.99 -18.97
C ALA A 154 20.46 2.37 -17.80
N CYS A 155 20.16 1.89 -16.59
CA CYS A 155 20.99 2.05 -15.40
C CYS A 155 22.08 0.98 -15.24
N GLY A 156 22.18 0.03 -16.16
CA GLY A 156 23.10 -1.11 -16.07
C GLY A 156 22.70 -2.15 -15.02
N LEU A 157 21.42 -2.17 -14.63
CA LEU A 157 20.86 -3.11 -13.68
C LEU A 157 20.28 -4.33 -14.40
N THR A 158 20.08 -5.42 -13.66
CA THR A 158 19.56 -6.68 -14.22
C THR A 158 18.04 -6.75 -14.14
N ILE A 159 17.40 -7.57 -14.99
CA ILE A 159 15.93 -7.65 -15.10
C ILE A 159 15.24 -8.09 -13.80
N ASP A 160 15.92 -8.83 -12.94
CA ASP A 160 15.45 -9.18 -11.59
C ASP A 160 15.35 -7.95 -10.67
N GLN A 161 15.90 -6.81 -11.04
CA GLN A 161 15.80 -5.55 -10.29
C GLN A 161 14.65 -4.66 -10.77
N THR A 162 13.70 -5.21 -11.54
CA THR A 162 12.48 -4.50 -11.96
C THR A 162 11.48 -4.31 -10.82
N GLU A 163 11.65 -5.04 -9.71
CA GLU A 163 10.88 -4.87 -8.49
C GLU A 163 11.77 -4.47 -7.32
N MET A 164 11.23 -3.61 -6.46
CA MET A 164 11.82 -3.28 -5.17
C MET A 164 10.80 -3.31 -4.06
N PHE A 165 11.28 -3.55 -2.84
CA PHE A 165 10.46 -3.67 -1.64
C PHE A 165 11.00 -2.74 -0.55
N ASN A 166 10.14 -1.88 -0.02
CA ASN A 166 10.36 -1.19 1.23
C ASN A 166 9.55 -1.94 2.29
N LEU A 167 10.17 -2.33 3.40
CA LEU A 167 9.59 -3.23 4.39
C LEU A 167 9.55 -2.56 5.77
N ALA A 168 8.52 -2.88 6.55
CA ALA A 168 8.45 -2.49 7.95
C ALA A 168 9.44 -3.28 8.80
N SER A 169 9.33 -4.62 8.76
CA SER A 169 10.23 -5.51 9.46
C SER A 169 11.61 -5.61 8.80
N ASP A 170 12.67 -5.76 9.60
CA ASP A 170 14.01 -6.14 9.14
C ASP A 170 14.21 -7.65 8.98
N HIS A 171 13.17 -8.44 9.30
CA HIS A 171 13.19 -9.89 9.25
C HIS A 171 12.14 -10.48 8.29
N ASP A 172 11.21 -9.67 7.76
CA ASP A 172 10.28 -10.13 6.72
C ASP A 172 11.00 -10.19 5.36
N ASP A 173 11.55 -11.35 5.02
CA ASP A 173 12.08 -11.65 3.69
C ASP A 173 11.06 -12.38 2.78
N MET A 174 9.80 -12.42 3.20
CA MET A 174 8.71 -13.19 2.60
C MET A 174 9.10 -14.66 2.32
N GLY A 175 9.75 -15.31 3.29
CA GLY A 175 10.19 -16.69 3.20
C GLY A 175 11.36 -16.89 2.22
N GLY A 176 12.24 -15.90 2.15
CA GLY A 176 13.37 -15.86 1.20
C GLY A 176 12.97 -15.53 -0.24
N SER A 177 11.74 -15.06 -0.47
CA SER A 177 11.24 -14.70 -1.79
C SER A 177 11.76 -13.34 -2.27
N ILE A 178 12.22 -12.49 -1.35
CA ILE A 178 12.84 -11.19 -1.67
C ILE A 178 14.35 -11.33 -1.68
N LEU A 179 14.99 -10.92 -2.77
CA LEU A 179 16.45 -10.82 -2.80
C LEU A 179 16.93 -9.59 -2.01
N PRO A 180 18.03 -9.67 -1.25
CA PRO A 180 18.57 -8.51 -0.53
C PRO A 180 18.88 -7.29 -1.41
N SER A 181 19.13 -7.52 -2.71
CA SER A 181 19.32 -6.46 -3.70
C SER A 181 18.06 -5.65 -4.00
N GLN A 182 16.87 -6.22 -3.78
CA GLN A 182 15.57 -5.62 -4.03
C GLN A 182 14.97 -4.97 -2.78
N ALA A 183 15.51 -5.27 -1.59
CA ALA A 183 14.92 -4.86 -0.32
C ALA A 183 15.54 -3.59 0.31
N ARG A 184 14.68 -2.81 0.96
CA ARG A 184 15.00 -1.81 1.98
C ARG A 184 14.26 -2.18 3.28
N TYR A 185 14.95 -2.95 4.11
CA TYR A 185 14.49 -3.31 5.45
C TYR A 185 14.36 -2.08 6.36
N SER A 186 13.33 -2.06 7.21
CA SER A 186 13.02 -0.97 8.14
C SER A 186 12.97 0.41 7.50
N SER A 187 12.51 0.48 6.25
CA SER A 187 12.29 1.75 5.56
C SER A 187 10.86 2.27 5.72
N LEU A 188 9.96 1.43 6.27
CA LEU A 188 8.63 1.81 6.74
C LEU A 188 8.65 1.69 8.27
N VAL A 189 8.43 2.78 8.99
CA VAL A 189 8.34 2.77 10.46
C VAL A 189 6.87 2.77 10.84
N ILE A 190 6.51 1.75 11.62
CA ILE A 190 5.19 1.65 12.22
C ILE A 190 5.17 2.62 13.40
N GLU A 191 4.33 3.64 13.32
CA GLU A 191 4.04 4.49 14.47
C GLU A 191 3.08 3.72 15.38
N HIS A 192 3.65 2.95 16.31
CA HIS A 192 2.97 2.60 17.54
C HIS A 192 3.00 3.83 18.45
N ASP A 193 1.95 4.00 19.26
CA ASP A 193 1.79 4.99 20.31
C ASP A 193 3.09 5.13 21.14
N THR A 194 4.05 5.88 20.63
CA THR A 194 5.32 6.12 21.29
C THR A 194 5.03 7.21 22.28
N ASP A 195 4.92 6.82 23.55
CA ASP A 195 4.85 7.67 24.72
C ASP A 195 5.90 8.81 24.64
N GLY A 196 5.59 9.90 23.94
CA GLY A 196 6.29 11.18 23.94
C GLY A 196 7.78 11.22 23.56
N GLU A 197 8.45 10.10 23.22
CA GLU A 197 9.82 10.15 22.68
C GLU A 197 9.76 10.47 21.18
N SER A 198 9.59 11.76 20.89
CA SER A 198 9.85 12.36 19.59
C SER A 198 11.33 12.24 19.25
N GLY A 199 11.77 11.05 18.87
CA GLY A 199 13.01 10.90 18.13
C GLY A 199 12.89 11.74 16.86
N GLU A 200 13.90 12.57 16.57
CA GLU A 200 13.97 13.31 15.31
C GLU A 200 13.67 12.36 14.14
N PRO A 201 12.73 12.71 13.23
CA PRO A 201 12.34 11.82 12.16
C PRO A 201 13.58 11.39 11.38
N ARG A 202 13.83 10.08 11.35
CA ARG A 202 14.90 9.52 10.52
C ARG A 202 14.60 9.93 9.08
N GLN A 203 15.42 10.82 8.53
CA GLN A 203 15.20 11.30 7.18
C GLN A 203 15.09 10.11 6.23
N GLY A 204 14.04 10.08 5.39
CA GLY A 204 13.86 9.07 4.35
C GLY A 204 13.33 7.73 4.80
N VAL A 205 12.65 7.71 5.93
CA VAL A 205 11.86 6.57 6.38
C VAL A 205 10.39 6.96 6.24
N ALA A 206 9.57 6.05 5.72
CA ALA A 206 8.12 6.27 5.68
C ALA A 206 7.53 6.06 7.07
N ARG A 207 6.44 6.76 7.38
CA ARG A 207 5.70 6.58 8.62
C ARG A 207 4.34 6.01 8.30
N SER A 208 3.93 4.98 9.02
CA SER A 208 2.68 4.28 8.72
C SER A 208 1.97 3.85 9.99
N SER A 209 0.64 3.85 9.93
CA SER A 209 -0.22 3.28 10.96
C SER A 209 -1.34 2.52 10.27
N VAL A 210 -1.71 1.36 10.83
CA VAL A 210 -2.90 0.59 10.46
C VAL A 210 -3.68 0.32 11.74
N TRP A 211 -5.01 0.45 11.71
CA TRP A 211 -5.83 0.25 12.91
C TRP A 211 -7.25 -0.18 12.54
N VAL A 212 -8.03 -0.55 13.56
CA VAL A 212 -9.46 -0.81 13.46
C VAL A 212 -10.22 0.38 14.05
N GLU A 213 -11.15 0.93 13.28
CA GLU A 213 -12.05 2.00 13.69
C GLU A 213 -13.13 1.52 14.67
N ASP A 214 -13.83 2.45 15.34
CA ASP A 214 -14.94 2.13 16.26
C ASP A 214 -16.08 1.34 15.59
N ASP A 215 -16.21 1.45 14.25
CA ASP A 215 -17.22 0.76 13.45
C ASP A 215 -16.75 -0.62 12.93
N GLY A 216 -15.56 -1.06 13.33
CA GLY A 216 -14.94 -2.32 12.94
C GLY A 216 -14.26 -2.31 11.57
N SER A 217 -14.24 -1.18 10.86
CA SER A 217 -13.49 -1.06 9.60
C SER A 217 -12.00 -0.90 9.85
N VAL A 218 -11.18 -1.35 8.89
CA VAL A 218 -9.73 -1.21 8.90
C VAL A 218 -9.33 0.04 8.13
N SER A 219 -8.41 0.80 8.71
CA SER A 219 -7.86 2.05 8.18
C SER A 219 -6.33 2.00 8.14
N MET A 220 -5.74 2.78 7.25
CA MET A 220 -4.29 2.97 7.13
C MET A 220 -3.95 4.43 6.82
N ASP A 221 -2.90 4.93 7.47
CA ASP A 221 -2.17 6.14 7.07
C ASP A 221 -0.75 5.79 6.68
N LEU A 222 -0.25 6.43 5.63
CA LEU A 222 1.13 6.33 5.19
C LEU A 222 1.64 7.71 4.75
N VAL A 223 2.75 8.14 5.34
CA VAL A 223 3.55 9.28 4.90
C VAL A 223 4.84 8.76 4.30
N LEU A 224 4.92 8.78 2.98
CA LEU A 224 6.02 8.21 2.20
C LEU A 224 6.92 9.34 1.65
N PRO A 225 8.15 9.52 2.14
CA PRO A 225 9.12 10.42 1.51
C PRO A 225 9.27 10.10 0.03
N TYR A 226 9.15 11.11 -0.83
CA TYR A 226 9.09 10.87 -2.28
C TYR A 226 10.32 10.13 -2.82
N ARG A 227 11.48 10.41 -2.22
CA ARG A 227 12.75 9.73 -2.53
C ARG A 227 12.73 8.21 -2.33
N LEU A 228 11.79 7.66 -1.56
CA LEU A 228 11.67 6.21 -1.41
C LEU A 228 11.12 5.52 -2.65
N LEU A 229 10.54 6.28 -3.60
CA LEU A 229 10.18 5.77 -4.92
C LEU A 229 11.39 5.62 -5.85
N ARG A 230 12.55 6.16 -5.51
CA ARG A 230 13.76 5.98 -6.33
C ARG A 230 14.19 4.52 -6.34
N HIS A 231 14.80 4.05 -7.43
CA HIS A 231 15.46 2.75 -7.42
C HIS A 231 16.78 2.78 -6.60
N LYS A 232 17.09 1.76 -5.79
CA LYS A 232 18.31 1.72 -4.96
C LYS A 232 19.61 1.72 -5.79
N GLY A 233 19.55 1.11 -6.97
CA GLY A 233 20.63 1.08 -7.94
C GLY A 233 20.67 2.25 -8.92
N ASP A 234 19.84 3.28 -8.75
CA ASP A 234 19.87 4.46 -9.62
C ASP A 234 21.21 5.21 -9.48
N PRO A 235 22.03 5.32 -10.55
CA PRO A 235 23.31 6.02 -10.49
C PRO A 235 23.17 7.54 -10.45
N TRP A 236 22.00 8.08 -10.81
CA TRP A 236 21.71 9.51 -10.84
C TRP A 236 21.00 9.94 -9.56
N ALA A 237 21.57 9.55 -8.41
CA ALA A 237 21.02 9.63 -7.05
C ALA A 237 20.72 11.04 -6.48
N LEU A 238 20.29 11.97 -7.33
CA LEU A 238 19.71 13.23 -6.94
C LEU A 238 18.40 12.98 -6.20
N GLU A 239 18.14 13.82 -5.20
CA GLU A 239 16.90 13.79 -4.40
C GLU A 239 15.80 14.65 -5.03
N VAL A 240 16.11 15.29 -6.16
CA VAL A 240 15.23 16.23 -6.85
C VAL A 240 14.15 15.45 -7.61
N PRO A 241 12.86 15.79 -7.41
CA PRO A 241 11.76 15.20 -8.17
C PRO A 241 11.99 15.22 -9.70
N GLY A 242 11.63 14.11 -10.35
CA GLY A 242 11.79 13.92 -11.80
C GLY A 242 13.23 13.76 -12.30
N THR A 243 14.23 13.72 -11.42
CA THR A 243 15.65 13.49 -11.81
C THR A 243 16.11 12.05 -11.60
N PHE A 244 15.34 11.26 -10.87
CA PHE A 244 15.48 9.80 -10.77
C PHE A 244 14.38 9.12 -11.59
N PHE A 245 14.62 7.89 -12.04
CA PHE A 245 13.57 7.16 -12.75
C PHE A 245 12.60 6.56 -11.74
N GLU A 246 11.34 6.97 -11.86
CA GLU A 246 10.26 6.56 -10.98
C GLU A 246 9.70 5.19 -11.39
N PRO A 247 9.10 4.45 -10.45
CA PRO A 247 8.29 3.30 -10.81
C PRO A 247 7.16 3.72 -11.75
N PHE A 248 6.63 2.78 -12.52
CA PHE A 248 5.35 2.99 -13.23
C PHE A 248 4.15 2.52 -12.40
N HIS A 249 4.43 1.79 -11.32
CA HIS A 249 3.45 1.25 -10.39
C HIS A 249 4.08 1.08 -9.01
N PHE A 250 3.35 1.44 -7.97
CA PHE A 250 3.65 0.93 -6.65
C PHE A 250 2.38 0.62 -5.87
N ASP A 251 2.51 -0.30 -4.92
CA ASP A 251 1.42 -0.68 -4.03
C ASP A 251 1.93 -0.86 -2.61
N VAL A 252 1.07 -0.59 -1.64
CA VAL A 252 1.30 -0.78 -0.22
C VAL A 252 0.32 -1.85 0.23
N GLU A 253 0.83 -2.82 0.99
CA GLU A 253 0.03 -3.93 1.49
C GLU A 253 0.36 -4.28 2.93
N PHE A 254 -0.65 -4.82 3.62
CA PHE A 254 -0.53 -5.35 4.97
C PHE A 254 -1.54 -6.48 5.18
N GLN A 255 -1.20 -7.41 6.07
CA GLN A 255 -2.05 -8.53 6.42
C GLN A 255 -3.11 -8.13 7.44
N VAL A 256 -4.29 -8.72 7.30
CA VAL A 256 -5.38 -8.67 8.26
C VAL A 256 -5.77 -10.09 8.63
N LEU A 257 -5.92 -10.36 9.92
CA LEU A 257 -6.26 -11.67 10.48
C LEU A 257 -7.64 -11.62 11.14
N PRO A 258 -8.42 -12.72 11.12
CA PRO A 258 -9.53 -12.86 12.06
C PRO A 258 -9.02 -12.66 13.50
N ARG A 259 -9.77 -11.96 14.34
CA ARG A 259 -9.32 -11.59 15.69
C ARG A 259 -8.80 -12.79 16.50
N GLU A 260 -9.51 -13.91 16.47
CA GLU A 260 -9.11 -15.14 17.19
C GLU A 260 -7.76 -15.68 16.69
N VAL A 261 -7.49 -15.58 15.39
CA VAL A 261 -6.21 -16.00 14.80
C VAL A 261 -5.10 -15.03 15.20
N ALA A 262 -5.37 -13.72 15.15
CA ALA A 262 -4.42 -12.71 15.59
C ALA A 262 -3.99 -12.90 17.06
N GLU A 263 -4.94 -13.18 17.95
CA GLU A 263 -4.67 -13.46 19.36
C GLU A 263 -3.79 -14.70 19.56
N LEU A 264 -3.96 -15.74 18.73
CA LEU A 264 -3.12 -16.95 18.75
C LEU A 264 -1.71 -16.70 18.23
N GLU A 265 -1.56 -15.87 17.20
CA GLU A 265 -0.28 -15.49 16.61
C GLU A 265 0.44 -14.40 17.44
N GLY A 266 -0.20 -13.87 18.48
CA GLY A 266 0.36 -12.80 19.32
C GLY A 266 0.40 -11.44 18.63
N VAL A 267 -0.43 -11.22 17.60
CA VAL A 267 -0.58 -9.93 16.94
C VAL A 267 -1.48 -9.05 17.80
N GLU A 268 -0.90 -7.99 18.36
CA GLU A 268 -1.62 -7.02 19.19
C GLU A 268 -2.48 -6.08 18.31
N MET A 269 -3.65 -5.69 18.83
CA MET A 269 -4.48 -4.71 18.15
C MET A 269 -3.77 -3.35 18.12
N PRO A 270 -3.48 -2.79 16.93
CA PRO A 270 -2.84 -1.49 16.87
C PRO A 270 -3.76 -0.40 17.42
N ALA A 271 -3.18 0.53 18.16
CA ALA A 271 -3.89 1.73 18.62
C ALA A 271 -4.19 2.64 17.42
N ARG A 272 -5.35 3.31 17.47
CA ARG A 272 -5.64 4.41 16.55
C ARG A 272 -4.68 5.58 16.84
N PRO A 273 -4.01 6.14 15.83
CA PRO A 273 -3.18 7.34 16.02
C PRO A 273 -4.00 8.49 16.62
N SER A 274 -3.41 9.24 17.54
CA SER A 274 -4.10 10.39 18.12
C SER A 274 -4.29 11.48 17.04
N GLU A 275 -5.45 12.17 17.04
CA GLU A 275 -5.69 13.27 16.08
C GLU A 275 -4.66 14.40 16.20
N SER A 276 -3.99 14.53 17.36
CA SER A 276 -2.92 15.51 17.59
C SER A 276 -1.63 15.21 16.82
N ASP A 277 -1.34 13.94 16.49
CA ASP A 277 -0.08 13.57 15.83
C ASP A 277 -0.13 13.83 14.32
N ALA A 278 -1.32 13.75 13.72
CA ALA A 278 -1.53 14.01 12.30
C ALA A 278 -1.31 15.49 11.90
N ALA A 279 -1.54 16.44 12.81
CA ALA A 279 -1.47 17.87 12.54
C ALA A 279 -0.05 18.47 12.68
N GLY A 280 0.91 17.74 13.24
CA GLY A 280 2.23 18.29 13.61
C GLY A 280 3.27 18.46 12.50
N THR A 281 3.00 17.99 11.27
CA THR A 281 4.06 17.86 10.24
C THR A 281 4.25 19.10 9.35
N THR A 282 3.61 20.25 9.62
CA THR A 282 3.63 21.40 8.69
C THR A 282 4.50 22.61 9.09
N GLU A 283 5.19 22.64 10.24
CA GLU A 283 5.78 23.90 10.76
C GLU A 283 7.31 24.09 10.63
N SER A 284 8.04 23.24 9.90
CA SER A 284 9.51 23.37 9.79
C SER A 284 10.03 23.52 8.36
N ALA A 285 9.59 24.56 7.66
CA ALA A 285 10.21 25.03 6.41
C ALA A 285 10.34 26.56 6.36
N GLN A 286 11.00 27.14 7.36
CA GLN A 286 11.53 28.51 7.28
C GLN A 286 12.90 28.58 7.98
N ARG A 287 13.98 28.21 7.27
CA ARG A 287 15.32 28.77 7.46
C ARG A 287 16.12 28.72 6.16
#